data_AF-A0A7X9Y6P9-F1
#
_entry.id   AF-A0A7X9Y6P9-F1
#
_cell.length_a   1.000
_cell.length_b   1.000
_cell.length_c   1.000
_cell.angle_alpha   90.00
_cell.angle_beta   90.00
_cell.angle_gamma   90.00
#
_symmetry.space_group_name_H-M   'P 1'
#
loop_
_entity.id
_entity.type
_entity.pdbx_description
1 polymer ?
#
loop_
_entity_poly.entity_id
_entity_poly.type
_entity_poly.pdbx_seq_one_letter_code
_entity_poly.pdbx_strand_id
1 'polypeptide(L)' 'MTTDPLCLVFVPALAAVLQAAEDKKGQPLTEIEVCEIRDRSTCIALPFSAALAMEEDRGYPDIVAEDCWNEWQRLRSQ' A
#
# COMPACT_ATOMS: atom_id res chain seq x y z
N MET A 1 22.29 -14.43 -15.67
CA MET A 1 22.23 -13.71 -14.39
C MET A 1 20.77 -13.39 -14.15
N THR A 2 20.17 -13.91 -13.08
CA THR A 2 18.82 -13.49 -12.68
C THR A 2 18.94 -12.13 -12.06
N THR A 3 18.65 -11.08 -12.83
CA THR A 3 18.57 -9.72 -12.32
C THR A 3 17.35 -9.66 -11.42
N ASP A 4 17.54 -9.42 -10.12
CA ASP A 4 16.44 -9.17 -9.19
C ASP A 4 16.07 -7.69 -9.31
N PRO A 5 14.94 -7.34 -9.96
CA PRO A 5 14.60 -5.95 -10.22
C PRO A 5 14.26 -5.24 -8.91
N LEU A 6 14.55 -3.94 -8.86
CA LEU A 6 14.11 -3.11 -7.74
C LEU A 6 12.65 -2.72 -7.93
N CYS A 7 11.87 -2.77 -6.85
CA CYS A 7 10.52 -2.24 -6.78
C CYS A 7 10.38 -1.25 -5.62
N LEU A 8 9.37 -0.39 -5.70
CA LEU A 8 9.00 0.52 -4.62
C LEU A 8 7.93 -0.14 -3.75
N VAL A 9 8.19 -0.19 -2.45
CA VAL A 9 7.25 -0.74 -1.47
C VAL A 9 6.98 0.29 -0.39
N PHE A 10 5.74 0.37 0.05
CA PHE A 10 5.35 1.26 1.14
C PHE A 10 5.62 0.62 2.50
N VAL A 11 6.27 1.41 3.37
CA VAL A 11 6.59 1.00 4.74
C VAL A 11 6.18 2.14 5.69
N PRO A 12 5.10 1.99 6.48
CA PRO A 12 4.20 0.82 6.56
C PRO A 12 3.33 0.64 5.29
N ALA A 13 2.63 -0.51 5.21
CA ALA A 13 1.73 -0.86 4.10
C ALA A 13 0.73 0.25 3.79
N LEU A 14 0.48 0.59 2.52
CA LEU A 14 -0.54 1.57 2.15
C LEU A 14 -1.91 1.17 2.68
N ALA A 15 -2.29 -0.12 2.56
CA ALA A 15 -3.55 -0.62 3.09
C ALA A 15 -3.70 -0.29 4.59
N ALA A 16 -2.63 -0.48 5.38
CA ALA A 16 -2.63 -0.20 6.81
C ALA A 16 -2.67 1.31 7.10
N VAL A 17 -1.97 2.13 6.32
CA VAL A 17 -2.00 3.60 6.46
C VAL A 17 -3.40 4.14 6.15
N LEU A 18 -4.04 3.66 5.08
CA LEU A 18 -5.38 4.07 4.70
C LEU A 18 -6.42 3.63 5.72
N GLN A 19 -6.33 2.40 6.22
CA GLN A 19 -7.20 1.92 7.30
C GLN A 19 -7.07 2.79 8.55
N ALA A 20 -5.84 3.03 9.01
CA ALA A 20 -5.60 3.88 10.17
C ALA A 20 -6.10 5.32 9.97
N ALA A 21 -5.99 5.85 8.75
CA ALA A 21 -6.49 7.18 8.42
C ALA A 21 -8.03 7.23 8.43
N GLU A 22 -8.70 6.21 7.89
CA GLU A 22 -10.16 6.10 7.90
C GLU A 22 -10.69 5.93 9.33
N ASP A 23 -10.07 5.06 10.13
CA ASP A 23 -10.39 4.85 11.55
C ASP A 23 -10.24 6.14 12.36
N LYS A 24 -9.15 6.89 12.11
CA LYS A 24 -8.90 8.18 12.76
C LYS A 24 -9.91 9.25 12.34
N LYS A 25 -10.34 9.23 11.08
CA LYS A 25 -11.32 10.17 10.55
C LYS A 25 -12.74 9.84 11.04
N GLY A 26 -13.02 8.56 11.30
CA GLY A 26 -14.32 8.05 11.71
C GLY A 26 -15.38 8.07 10.60
N GLN A 27 -14.97 8.29 9.36
CA GLN A 27 -15.82 8.30 8.17
C GLN A 27 -15.01 7.86 6.95
N PRO A 28 -15.66 7.34 5.90
CA PRO A 28 -15.00 6.92 4.67
C PRO A 28 -14.04 7.97 4.10
N LEU A 29 -12.87 7.52 3.66
CA LEU A 29 -11.95 8.35 2.86
C LEU A 29 -12.54 8.60 1.47
N THR A 30 -12.30 9.81 0.98
CA THR A 30 -12.57 10.22 -0.41
C THR A 30 -11.38 9.88 -1.30
N GLU A 31 -11.59 9.83 -2.62
CA GLU A 31 -10.52 9.57 -3.60
C GLU A 31 -9.34 10.54 -3.46
N ILE A 32 -9.64 11.82 -3.21
CA ILE A 32 -8.62 12.85 -3.01
C ILE A 32 -7.77 12.52 -1.78
N GLU A 33 -8.40 12.15 -0.66
CA GLU A 33 -7.68 11.83 0.58
C GLU A 33 -6.82 10.58 0.43
N VAL A 34 -7.33 9.55 -0.26
CA VAL A 34 -6.57 8.32 -0.54
C VAL A 34 -5.32 8.63 -1.38
N CYS A 35 -5.47 9.43 -2.43
CA CYS A 35 -4.35 9.88 -3.26
C CYS A 35 -3.35 10.74 -2.47
N GLU A 36 -3.83 11.68 -1.65
CA GLU A 36 -2.95 12.49 -0.79
C GLU A 36 -2.17 11.64 0.22
N ILE A 37 -2.82 10.64 0.83
CA ILE A 37 -2.17 9.72 1.76
C ILE A 37 -1.10 8.91 1.04
N ARG A 38 -1.40 8.37 -0.15
CA ARG A 38 -0.42 7.66 -0.98
C ARG A 38 0.80 8.53 -1.25
N ASP A 39 0.59 9.76 -1.71
CA ASP A 39 1.67 10.67 -2.11
C ASP A 39 2.54 11.12 -0.91
N ARG A 40 1.97 11.13 0.30
CA ARG A 40 2.69 11.44 1.56
C ARG A 40 3.30 10.21 2.24
N SER A 41 2.95 9.00 1.79
CA SER A 41 3.43 7.76 2.42
C SER A 41 4.88 7.48 2.05
N THR A 42 5.62 6.90 2.99
CA THR A 42 7.04 6.57 2.76
C THR A 42 7.15 5.30 1.93
N CYS A 43 7.90 5.37 0.84
CA CYS A 43 8.29 4.21 0.04
C CYS A 43 9.80 4.01 0.07
N ILE A 44 10.21 2.75 -0.02
CA ILE A 44 11.60 2.33 -0.12
C ILE A 44 11.80 1.49 -1.38
N ALA A 45 12.97 1.62 -1.99
CA ALA A 45 13.38 0.76 -3.10
C ALA A 45 14.12 -0.47 -2.54
N LEU A 46 13.64 -1.65 -2.88
CA LEU A 46 14.29 -2.91 -2.52
C LEU A 46 14.15 -3.95 -3.64
N PRO A 47 14.96 -5.02 -3.63
CA PRO A 47 14.83 -6.09 -4.60
C PRO A 47 13.45 -6.75 -4.50
N PHE A 48 12.89 -7.16 -5.65
CA PHE A 48 11.56 -7.76 -5.74
C PHE A 48 11.44 -9.02 -4.87
N SER A 49 12.50 -9.84 -4.81
CA SER A 49 12.51 -11.01 -3.93
C SER A 49 12.32 -10.65 -2.45
N ALA A 50 12.92 -9.54 -2.00
CA ALA A 50 12.79 -9.05 -0.64
C ALA A 50 11.41 -8.41 -0.39
N ALA A 51 10.85 -7.70 -1.39
CA ALA A 51 9.49 -7.20 -1.32
C ALA A 51 8.46 -8.33 -1.17
N LEU A 52 8.60 -9.40 -1.96
CA LEU A 52 7.74 -10.57 -1.88
C LEU A 52 7.83 -11.24 -0.50
N ALA A 53 9.05 -11.44 0.01
CA ALA A 53 9.25 -12.01 1.35
C ALA A 53 8.61 -11.14 2.45
N MET A 54 8.61 -9.81 2.30
CA MET A 54 7.94 -8.90 3.25
C MET A 54 6.42 -9.03 3.20
N GLU A 55 5.81 -9.21 2.02
CA GLU A 55 4.37 -9.45 1.90
C GLU A 55 3.96 -10.82 2.46
N GLU A 56 4.77 -11.85 2.22
CA GLU A 56 4.56 -13.20 2.76
C GLU A 56 4.62 -13.23 4.29
N ASP A 57 5.62 -12.57 4.89
CA ASP A 57 5.76 -12.47 6.36
C ASP A 57 4.61 -11.67 6.99
N ARG A 58 4.18 -10.60 6.31
CA ARG A 58 3.03 -9.78 6.72
C ARG A 58 1.70 -10.55 6.61
N GLY A 59 1.61 -11.53 5.71
CA GLY A 59 0.45 -12.40 5.51
C GLY A 59 -0.66 -11.83 4.62
N TYR A 60 -0.43 -10.69 3.97
CA TYR A 60 -1.34 -10.10 2.99
C TYR A 60 -0.58 -9.20 2.00
N PRO A 61 -0.99 -9.17 0.71
CA PRO A 61 -0.41 -8.25 -0.27
C PRO A 61 -0.84 -6.80 0.03
N ASP A 62 0.02 -5.83 -0.29
CA ASP A 62 -0.35 -4.42 -0.21
C ASP A 62 -1.20 -3.99 -1.43
N ILE A 63 -1.80 -2.81 -1.37
CA ILE A 63 -2.58 -2.27 -2.50
C ILE A 63 -1.68 -1.75 -3.63
N VAL A 64 -2.14 -1.89 -4.87
CA VAL A 64 -1.43 -1.34 -6.04
C VAL A 64 -1.51 0.19 -6.03
N ALA A 65 -0.39 0.85 -5.80
CA ALA A 65 -0.33 2.31 -5.66
C ALA A 65 -0.71 3.09 -6.94
N GLU A 66 -0.52 2.50 -8.12
CA GLU A 66 -0.98 3.07 -9.40
C GLU A 66 -2.50 3.13 -9.50
N ASP A 67 -3.20 2.16 -8.89
CA ASP A 67 -4.67 2.06 -8.86
C ASP A 67 -5.22 2.21 -7.42
N CYS A 68 -4.55 3.04 -6.62
CA CYS A 68 -4.71 3.11 -5.16
C CYS A 68 -6.17 3.26 -4.70
N TRP A 69 -6.94 4.13 -5.36
CA TRP A 69 -8.34 4.36 -5.01
C TRP A 69 -9.21 3.12 -5.23
N ASN A 70 -9.12 2.49 -6.41
CA ASN A 70 -9.96 1.34 -6.73
C ASN A 70 -9.55 0.12 -5.89
N GLU A 71 -8.26 -0.08 -5.65
CA GLU A 71 -7.75 -1.11 -4.74
C GLU A 71 -8.23 -0.89 -3.31
N TRP A 72 -8.21 0.36 -2.82
CA TRP A 72 -8.77 0.70 -1.52
C TRP A 72 -10.27 0.42 -1.44
N GLN A 73 -11.04 0.80 -2.47
CA GLN A 73 -12.47 0.48 -2.53
C GLN A 73 -12.71 -1.04 -2.50
N ARG A 74 -11.91 -1.83 -3.24
CA ARG A 74 -11.98 -3.30 -3.24
C ARG A 74 -11.70 -3.87 -1.85
N LEU A 75 -10.61 -3.44 -1.22
CA LEU A 75 -10.20 -3.92 0.10
C LEU A 75 -11.21 -3.57 1.19
N ARG A 76 -11.81 -2.38 1.12
CA ARG A 76 -12.84 -1.93 2.08
C ARG A 76 -14.21 -2.60 1.88
N SER A 77 -14.44 -3.20 0.72
CA SER A 77 -15.68 -3.90 0.39
C SER A 77 -15.63 -5.41 0.71
N GLN A 78 -14.49 -5.89 1.22
CA GLN A 78 -14.20 -7.29 1.48
C GLN A 78 -14.49 -7.66 2.94
#